data_AF-A0AA43FLD3-F1
#
_entry.id   AF-A0AA43FLD3-F1
#
_cell.length_a   1.000
_cell.length_b   1.000
_cell.length_c   1.000
_cell.angle_alpha   90.00
_cell.angle_beta   90.00
_cell.angle_gamma   90.00
#
_symmetry.space_group_name_H-M   'P 1'
#
loop_
_entity.id
_entity.type
_entity.pdbx_description
1 polymer ?
#
loop_
_entity_poly.entity_id
_entity_poly.type
_entity_poly.pdbx_seq_one_letter_code
_entity_poly.pdbx_strand_id
1 'polypeptide(L)'
;TSELSRNHFTLVDTAAEASAAAFYLSQTSGNFNATSGLSVYHTSAPTTPAAYNQYGAFYQMQSQSGGTVNNTGALYGFRSNVYHQADSNLSSAYALYLNFGTYDGGADSTGTLDNLYGIFMNAQKTASSTITTAHGIRMMGLAATTVYGLRVGSTTCTTCWDIYAENANAKNWFAGYVGIGTAPGAVLHPLEVRKDGAGYQTVLALENLQTAAADVGPLVMFEGGSNIDMGSIQTGWNGAATTDAYIAISTRGSGAVTERVRVTSDGKVGINTNAPTHSLDVNANTIRVRTARTPASASEACNTGEQTWDSGFVYVCVATNTWKRAALSTW
;
A
#
# COMPACT_ATOMS: atom_id res chain seq x y z
N THR A 1 -60.82 -11.68 2.81
CA THR A 1 -59.91 -12.83 2.72
C THR A 1 -59.96 -13.33 1.29
N SER A 2 -59.04 -13.00 0.39
CA SER A 2 -57.60 -13.27 0.40
C SER A 2 -56.81 -12.20 -0.37
N GLU A 3 -55.73 -11.68 0.22
CA GLU A 3 -54.73 -10.87 -0.49
C GLU A 3 -53.90 -11.74 -1.43
N LEU A 4 -53.72 -11.28 -2.68
CA LEU A 4 -52.79 -11.85 -3.65
C LEU A 4 -51.35 -11.63 -3.15
N SER A 5 -50.80 -12.59 -2.41
CA SER A 5 -49.39 -12.58 -2.03
C SER A 5 -48.56 -13.37 -3.05
N ARG A 6 -47.60 -12.69 -3.69
CA ARG A 6 -46.58 -13.21 -4.64
C ARG A 6 -47.06 -13.45 -6.09
N ASN A 7 -46.83 -12.46 -6.96
CA ASN A 7 -46.68 -12.71 -8.38
C ASN A 7 -45.29 -13.32 -8.63
N HIS A 8 -45.22 -14.64 -8.81
CA HIS A 8 -44.01 -15.35 -9.23
C HIS A 8 -44.07 -15.51 -10.75
N PHE A 9 -43.19 -14.81 -11.47
CA PHE A 9 -43.05 -14.97 -12.92
C PHE A 9 -41.86 -15.89 -13.20
N THR A 10 -42.12 -17.14 -13.58
CA THR A 10 -41.10 -18.12 -13.96
C THR A 10 -41.22 -18.41 -15.46
N LEU A 11 -40.18 -18.11 -16.23
CA LEU A 11 -40.05 -18.59 -17.60
C LEU A 11 -39.23 -19.89 -17.57
N VAL A 12 -39.85 -21.01 -17.96
CA VAL A 12 -39.16 -22.29 -18.15
C VAL A 12 -39.12 -22.53 -19.66
N ASP A 13 -37.93 -22.42 -20.25
CA ASP A 13 -37.71 -22.86 -21.63
C ASP A 13 -37.35 -24.36 -21.62
N THR A 14 -38.23 -25.18 -22.18
CA THR A 14 -38.02 -26.63 -22.31
C THR A 14 -37.56 -27.03 -23.72
N ALA A 15 -37.46 -26.07 -24.65
CA ALA A 15 -36.99 -26.31 -26.00
C ALA A 15 -35.47 -26.01 -26.09
N ALA A 16 -34.77 -26.71 -26.98
CA ALA A 16 -33.35 -26.52 -27.24
C ALA A 16 -33.06 -25.20 -28.00
N GLU A 17 -33.66 -24.08 -27.60
CA GLU A 17 -33.36 -22.77 -28.16
C GLU A 17 -32.26 -22.06 -27.37
N ALA A 18 -31.40 -21.35 -28.09
CA ALA A 18 -30.14 -20.84 -27.58
C ALA A 18 -30.26 -19.52 -26.78
N SER A 19 -31.45 -18.91 -26.65
CA SER A 19 -31.59 -17.57 -26.05
C SER A 19 -33.04 -17.23 -25.63
N ALA A 20 -33.28 -16.98 -24.33
CA ALA A 20 -34.53 -16.43 -23.81
C ALA A 20 -34.28 -15.11 -23.06
N ALA A 21 -35.10 -14.06 -23.30
CA ALA A 21 -35.00 -12.76 -22.62
C ALA A 21 -36.33 -12.40 -21.95
N ALA A 22 -36.29 -12.04 -20.66
CA ALA A 22 -37.49 -11.82 -19.85
C ALA A 22 -38.05 -10.38 -19.92
N PHE A 23 -37.24 -9.39 -20.28
CA PHE A 23 -37.66 -7.98 -20.37
C PHE A 23 -36.74 -7.19 -21.32
N TYR A 24 -37.27 -6.63 -22.41
CA TYR A 24 -36.51 -5.87 -23.41
C TYR A 24 -37.26 -4.57 -23.75
N LEU A 25 -36.61 -3.42 -23.54
CA LEU A 25 -37.11 -2.10 -23.93
C LEU A 25 -36.18 -1.54 -25.01
N SER A 26 -36.73 -1.17 -26.17
CA SER A 26 -35.97 -0.59 -27.29
C SER A 26 -36.83 0.44 -28.03
N GLN A 27 -36.23 1.56 -28.43
CA GLN A 27 -36.86 2.58 -29.27
C GLN A 27 -35.87 3.03 -30.35
N THR A 28 -36.32 3.05 -31.60
CA THR A 28 -35.50 3.34 -32.79
C THR A 28 -35.52 4.82 -33.22
N SER A 29 -36.35 5.67 -32.60
CA SER A 29 -36.35 7.13 -32.79
C SER A 29 -37.08 7.90 -31.67
N GLY A 30 -36.53 9.06 -31.27
CA GLY A 30 -37.09 9.96 -30.23
C GLY A 30 -36.12 10.27 -29.07
N ASN A 31 -36.31 11.40 -28.37
CA ASN A 31 -35.52 11.76 -27.18
C ASN A 31 -36.03 10.99 -25.95
N PHE A 32 -35.16 10.24 -25.28
CA PHE A 32 -35.41 9.71 -23.94
C PHE A 32 -35.25 10.84 -22.90
N ASN A 33 -36.32 11.20 -22.19
CA ASN A 33 -36.21 12.15 -21.06
C ASN A 33 -36.00 11.44 -19.70
N ALA A 34 -36.56 10.24 -19.49
CA ALA A 34 -36.23 9.32 -18.40
C ALA A 34 -36.91 7.95 -18.63
N THR A 35 -36.17 6.84 -18.52
CA THR A 35 -36.74 5.47 -18.55
C THR A 35 -36.20 4.69 -17.37
N SER A 36 -37.10 4.11 -16.58
CA SER A 36 -36.78 3.30 -15.40
C SER A 36 -37.27 1.86 -15.58
N GLY A 37 -36.57 0.92 -14.94
CA GLY A 37 -36.97 -0.49 -14.84
C GLY A 37 -37.74 -0.80 -13.56
N LEU A 38 -37.78 -2.08 -13.17
CA LEU A 38 -38.40 -2.60 -11.95
C LEU A 38 -38.02 -1.79 -10.70
N SER A 39 -39.01 -1.18 -10.04
CA SER A 39 -38.86 -0.46 -8.77
C SER A 39 -39.81 -1.04 -7.71
N VAL A 40 -39.33 -1.13 -6.46
CA VAL A 40 -40.13 -1.60 -5.30
C VAL A 40 -40.14 -0.49 -4.25
N TYR A 41 -41.32 -0.09 -3.80
CA TYR A 41 -41.52 0.97 -2.79
C TYR A 41 -42.50 0.51 -1.71
N HIS A 42 -42.28 0.93 -0.46
CA HIS A 42 -43.20 0.71 0.66
C HIS A 42 -43.49 2.04 1.35
N THR A 43 -44.76 2.45 1.43
CA THR A 43 -45.16 3.80 1.87
C THR A 43 -45.95 3.83 3.19
N SER A 44 -46.28 2.69 3.79
CA SER A 44 -47.02 2.65 5.07
C SER A 44 -46.08 2.43 6.25
N ALA A 45 -46.11 3.37 7.21
CA ALA A 45 -45.53 3.16 8.54
C ALA A 45 -46.39 2.12 9.28
N PRO A 46 -45.86 0.94 9.63
CA PRO A 46 -46.64 -0.08 10.31
C PRO A 46 -47.05 0.40 11.70
N THR A 47 -48.31 0.21 12.07
CA THR A 47 -48.89 0.61 13.37
C THR A 47 -48.45 -0.29 14.54
N THR A 48 -47.69 -1.35 14.26
CA THR A 48 -47.08 -2.26 15.24
C THR A 48 -45.66 -2.66 14.80
N PRO A 49 -44.66 -2.66 15.69
CA PRO A 49 -43.30 -3.10 15.34
C PRO A 49 -43.31 -4.61 15.01
N ALA A 50 -42.98 -4.96 13.78
CA ALA A 50 -42.75 -6.33 13.35
C ALA A 50 -41.58 -6.38 12.37
N ALA A 51 -40.76 -7.43 12.45
CA ALA A 51 -39.63 -7.64 11.55
C ALA A 51 -40.13 -8.17 10.21
N TYR A 52 -39.99 -7.37 9.15
CA TYR A 52 -40.32 -7.76 7.78
C TYR A 52 -39.07 -7.75 6.91
N ASN A 53 -38.77 -8.88 6.26
CA ASN A 53 -37.72 -8.94 5.25
C ASN A 53 -38.29 -8.48 3.90
N GLN A 54 -37.73 -7.43 3.32
CA GLN A 54 -38.02 -7.01 1.96
C GLN A 54 -36.88 -7.48 1.04
N TYR A 55 -37.24 -8.14 -0.04
CA TYR A 55 -36.28 -8.61 -1.04
C TYR A 55 -36.52 -7.84 -2.34
N GLY A 56 -35.44 -7.34 -2.95
CA GLY A 56 -35.46 -6.81 -4.30
C GLY A 56 -35.49 -7.93 -5.35
N ALA A 57 -34.88 -7.70 -6.51
CA ALA A 57 -34.73 -8.74 -7.53
C ALA A 57 -33.78 -9.86 -7.05
N PHE A 58 -34.26 -11.10 -7.03
CA PHE A 58 -33.46 -12.29 -6.69
C PHE A 58 -33.15 -13.09 -7.95
N TYR A 59 -31.86 -13.24 -8.26
CA TYR A 59 -31.38 -14.01 -9.41
C TYR A 59 -30.57 -15.21 -8.92
N GLN A 60 -31.04 -16.42 -9.19
CA GLN A 60 -30.34 -17.66 -8.86
C GLN A 60 -30.06 -18.45 -10.14
N MET A 61 -28.78 -18.67 -10.43
CA MET A 61 -28.34 -19.51 -11.53
C MET A 61 -27.63 -20.72 -10.97
N GLN A 62 -28.08 -21.91 -11.38
CA GLN A 62 -27.53 -23.17 -10.92
C GLN A 62 -27.35 -24.11 -12.11
N SER A 63 -26.21 -24.80 -12.13
CA SER A 63 -26.03 -25.99 -12.95
C SER A 63 -26.16 -27.19 -12.01
N GLN A 64 -27.18 -28.04 -12.24
CA GLN A 64 -27.42 -29.23 -11.42
C GLN A 64 -26.61 -30.41 -11.97
N SER A 65 -25.95 -31.16 -11.08
CA SER A 65 -25.27 -32.41 -11.42
C SER A 65 -26.26 -33.57 -11.32
N GLY A 66 -26.68 -34.10 -12.46
CA GLY A 66 -27.42 -35.37 -12.56
C GLY A 66 -26.83 -36.36 -13.58
N GLY A 67 -25.72 -36.03 -14.22
CA GLY A 67 -25.04 -36.90 -15.19
C GLY A 67 -23.61 -36.43 -15.45
N THR A 68 -22.81 -37.30 -16.08
CA THR A 68 -21.38 -37.15 -16.44
C THR A 68 -21.09 -36.03 -17.45
N VAL A 69 -21.89 -34.96 -17.47
CA VAL A 69 -21.79 -33.84 -18.42
C VAL A 69 -21.08 -32.69 -17.71
N ASN A 70 -19.85 -32.42 -18.12
CA ASN A 70 -19.12 -31.22 -17.70
C ASN A 70 -19.73 -30.00 -18.39
N ASN A 71 -20.13 -28.98 -17.62
CA ASN A 71 -20.46 -27.68 -18.19
C ASN A 71 -19.15 -27.00 -18.63
N THR A 72 -18.92 -26.92 -19.95
CA THR A 72 -17.73 -26.26 -20.54
C THR A 72 -17.97 -24.78 -20.87
N GLY A 73 -19.20 -24.28 -20.66
CA GLY A 73 -19.59 -22.90 -20.89
C GLY A 73 -19.49 -22.01 -19.64
N ALA A 74 -19.70 -20.71 -19.81
CA ALA A 74 -19.69 -19.72 -18.73
C ALA A 74 -21.12 -19.38 -18.24
N LEU A 75 -21.31 -19.28 -16.93
CA LEU A 75 -22.55 -18.78 -16.31
C LEU A 75 -22.37 -17.33 -15.89
N TYR A 76 -23.32 -16.46 -16.23
CA TYR A 76 -23.29 -15.03 -15.91
C TYR A 76 -24.53 -14.62 -15.10
N GLY A 77 -24.37 -14.33 -13.81
CA GLY A 77 -25.49 -13.95 -12.94
C GLY A 77 -26.10 -12.58 -13.25
N PHE A 78 -25.27 -11.56 -13.42
CA PHE A 78 -25.67 -10.22 -13.83
C PHE A 78 -24.65 -9.66 -14.81
N ARG A 79 -25.10 -9.18 -15.97
CA ARG A 79 -24.26 -8.54 -16.98
C ARG A 79 -24.89 -7.23 -17.43
N SER A 80 -24.15 -6.15 -17.27
CA SER A 80 -24.51 -4.80 -17.73
C SER A 80 -23.48 -4.33 -18.73
N ASN A 81 -23.93 -3.79 -19.87
CA ASN A 81 -23.07 -3.14 -20.85
C ASN A 81 -23.59 -1.72 -21.07
N VAL A 82 -22.70 -0.74 -21.02
CA VAL A 82 -23.02 0.67 -21.30
C VAL A 82 -22.11 1.15 -22.42
N TYR A 83 -22.72 1.54 -23.54
CA TYR A 83 -22.00 2.03 -24.72
C TYR A 83 -22.59 3.35 -25.16
N HIS A 84 -21.71 4.29 -25.49
CA HIS A 84 -22.06 5.50 -26.22
C HIS A 84 -21.51 5.36 -27.63
N GLN A 85 -22.39 5.34 -28.64
CA GLN A 85 -22.06 5.07 -30.04
C GLN A 85 -22.37 6.27 -30.95
N ALA A 86 -22.39 7.48 -30.39
CA ALA A 86 -22.67 8.72 -31.11
C ALA A 86 -21.51 9.70 -30.99
N ASP A 87 -21.42 10.64 -31.93
CA ASP A 87 -20.38 11.67 -31.96
C ASP A 87 -20.59 12.80 -30.92
N SER A 88 -21.65 12.72 -30.11
CA SER A 88 -21.98 13.68 -29.06
C SER A 88 -21.28 13.36 -27.72
N ASN A 89 -21.32 14.29 -26.76
CA ASN A 89 -20.74 14.08 -25.43
C ASN A 89 -21.74 13.43 -24.47
N LEU A 90 -21.36 12.31 -23.85
CA LEU A 90 -22.07 11.72 -22.71
C LEU A 90 -21.42 12.21 -21.40
N SER A 91 -22.15 13.04 -20.64
CA SER A 91 -21.65 13.68 -19.41
C SER A 91 -21.38 12.68 -18.27
N SER A 92 -22.19 11.62 -18.16
CA SER A 92 -22.01 10.58 -17.15
C SER A 92 -22.66 9.28 -17.60
N ALA A 93 -22.02 8.15 -17.29
CA ALA A 93 -22.56 6.82 -17.55
C ALA A 93 -22.21 5.92 -16.36
N TYR A 94 -23.19 5.16 -15.88
CA TYR A 94 -23.01 4.24 -14.76
C TYR A 94 -23.45 2.84 -15.18
N ALA A 95 -22.52 1.88 -15.19
CA ALA A 95 -22.86 0.47 -15.46
C ALA A 95 -23.52 -0.20 -14.25
N LEU A 96 -23.18 0.26 -13.06
CA LEU A 96 -23.78 -0.12 -11.77
C LEU A 96 -23.74 1.11 -10.87
N TYR A 97 -24.91 1.63 -10.50
CA TYR A 97 -25.06 2.73 -9.54
C TYR A 97 -25.87 2.24 -8.35
N LEU A 98 -25.30 2.33 -7.15
CA LEU A 98 -25.92 1.84 -5.95
C LEU A 98 -25.91 2.92 -4.86
N ASN A 99 -27.06 3.18 -4.26
CA ASN A 99 -27.22 4.11 -3.16
C ASN A 99 -27.83 3.35 -1.97
N PHE A 100 -27.17 3.41 -0.82
CA PHE A 100 -27.60 2.72 0.38
C PHE A 100 -27.32 3.57 1.60
N GLY A 101 -28.23 3.52 2.56
CA GLY A 101 -28.16 4.31 3.78
C GLY A 101 -29.56 4.62 4.28
N THR A 102 -29.63 5.40 5.33
CA THR A 102 -30.88 5.94 5.85
C THR A 102 -31.23 7.23 5.11
N TYR A 103 -32.49 7.38 4.70
CA TYR A 103 -32.98 8.57 4.01
C TYR A 103 -34.28 9.04 4.67
N ASP A 104 -34.32 10.29 5.13
CA ASP A 104 -35.51 10.90 5.75
C ASP A 104 -35.94 12.19 5.03
N GLY A 105 -35.90 12.18 3.69
CA GLY A 105 -36.41 13.31 2.91
C GLY A 105 -35.67 14.65 3.08
N GLY A 106 -34.49 14.65 3.74
CA GLY A 106 -33.69 15.85 4.01
C GLY A 106 -33.52 16.21 5.50
N ALA A 107 -34.12 15.45 6.42
CA ALA A 107 -33.86 15.54 7.86
C ALA A 107 -32.80 14.50 8.32
N ASP A 108 -32.27 14.68 9.54
CA ASP A 108 -31.35 13.73 10.16
C ASP A 108 -32.09 12.42 10.50
N SER A 109 -31.75 11.34 9.81
CA SER A 109 -32.26 10.02 10.16
C SER A 109 -31.54 9.50 11.40
N THR A 110 -32.29 9.26 12.48
CA THR A 110 -31.77 8.72 13.76
C THR A 110 -31.72 7.19 13.79
N GLY A 111 -32.11 6.53 12.70
CA GLY A 111 -32.11 5.07 12.59
C GLY A 111 -30.69 4.50 12.48
N THR A 112 -30.44 3.39 13.16
CA THR A 112 -29.15 2.67 13.10
C THR A 112 -29.22 1.51 12.10
N LEU A 113 -28.21 1.39 11.24
CA LEU A 113 -27.98 0.21 10.40
C LEU A 113 -26.78 -0.56 10.98
N ASP A 114 -27.03 -1.68 11.65
CA ASP A 114 -25.96 -2.47 12.30
C ASP A 114 -25.03 -3.14 11.28
N ASN A 115 -25.57 -3.53 10.12
CA ASN A 115 -24.81 -4.10 9.01
C ASN A 115 -25.39 -3.62 7.68
N LEU A 116 -24.58 -2.98 6.85
CA LEU A 116 -24.98 -2.51 5.51
C LEU A 116 -23.93 -2.96 4.48
N TYR A 117 -24.36 -3.76 3.51
CA TYR A 117 -23.50 -4.26 2.44
C TYR A 117 -23.94 -3.66 1.10
N GLY A 118 -23.07 -2.88 0.47
CA GLY A 118 -23.36 -2.33 -0.86
C GLY A 118 -23.24 -3.38 -1.96
N ILE A 119 -22.09 -4.07 -1.99
CA ILE A 119 -21.87 -5.25 -2.84
C ILE A 119 -21.27 -6.33 -1.95
N PHE A 120 -22.02 -7.40 -1.71
CA PHE A 120 -21.55 -8.57 -0.99
C PHE A 120 -21.18 -9.67 -1.98
N MET A 121 -19.90 -10.06 -2.01
CA MET A 121 -19.40 -11.15 -2.84
C MET A 121 -18.87 -12.26 -1.95
N ASN A 122 -19.45 -13.46 -2.06
CA ASN A 122 -18.98 -14.65 -1.37
C ASN A 122 -18.64 -15.74 -2.40
N ALA A 123 -17.37 -16.09 -2.51
CA ALA A 123 -16.90 -17.22 -3.31
C ALA A 123 -16.73 -18.44 -2.39
N GLN A 124 -17.76 -19.29 -2.34
CA GLN A 124 -17.83 -20.40 -1.40
C GLN A 124 -17.53 -21.75 -2.09
N LYS A 125 -16.69 -22.58 -1.45
CA LYS A 125 -16.42 -23.98 -1.83
C LYS A 125 -17.04 -24.91 -0.78
N THR A 126 -18.00 -25.75 -1.18
CA THR A 126 -18.72 -26.64 -0.24
C THR A 126 -18.62 -28.14 -0.57
N ALA A 127 -17.66 -28.56 -1.40
CA ALA A 127 -17.39 -29.98 -1.72
C ALA A 127 -15.94 -30.18 -2.21
N SER A 128 -15.59 -31.36 -2.74
CA SER A 128 -14.28 -31.65 -3.39
C SER A 128 -14.05 -30.89 -4.72
N SER A 129 -14.71 -29.75 -4.94
CA SER A 129 -14.58 -28.92 -6.14
C SER A 129 -13.34 -28.03 -6.12
N THR A 130 -12.91 -27.49 -7.25
CA THR A 130 -11.75 -26.58 -7.32
C THR A 130 -12.19 -25.22 -7.86
N ILE A 131 -11.82 -24.14 -7.16
CA ILE A 131 -11.85 -22.78 -7.70
C ILE A 131 -10.41 -22.42 -8.04
N THR A 132 -10.05 -22.44 -9.32
CA THR A 132 -8.66 -22.19 -9.78
C THR A 132 -8.28 -20.71 -9.66
N THR A 133 -9.21 -19.82 -10.01
CA THR A 133 -9.02 -18.36 -9.93
C THR A 133 -10.35 -17.71 -9.53
N ALA A 134 -10.34 -16.88 -8.50
CA ALA A 134 -11.47 -16.03 -8.14
C ALA A 134 -11.03 -14.55 -8.24
N HIS A 135 -11.83 -13.75 -8.92
CA HIS A 135 -11.67 -12.30 -8.93
C HIS A 135 -12.84 -11.69 -8.16
N GLY A 136 -12.54 -10.82 -7.18
CA GLY A 136 -13.56 -9.98 -6.54
C GLY A 136 -14.01 -8.89 -7.52
N ILE A 137 -13.17 -7.88 -7.73
CA ILE A 137 -13.38 -6.85 -8.75
C ILE A 137 -12.25 -6.97 -9.78
N ARG A 138 -12.60 -7.28 -11.03
CA ARG A 138 -11.64 -7.34 -12.15
C ARG A 138 -11.92 -6.18 -13.10
N MET A 139 -10.90 -5.35 -13.34
CA MET A 139 -10.97 -4.23 -14.27
C MET A 139 -9.92 -4.41 -15.36
N MET A 140 -10.30 -4.17 -16.61
CA MET A 140 -9.42 -4.37 -17.77
C MET A 140 -9.69 -3.30 -18.82
N GLY A 141 -8.65 -2.93 -19.58
CA GLY A 141 -8.81 -2.07 -20.77
C GLY A 141 -9.25 -0.64 -20.47
N LEU A 142 -8.92 -0.10 -19.30
CA LEU A 142 -9.23 1.28 -18.94
C LEU A 142 -8.30 2.23 -19.73
N ALA A 143 -8.87 3.10 -20.56
CA ALA A 143 -8.12 4.10 -21.33
C ALA A 143 -8.86 5.44 -21.30
N ALA A 144 -8.28 6.43 -20.59
CA ALA A 144 -8.77 7.81 -20.54
C ALA A 144 -7.65 8.75 -20.08
N THR A 145 -7.86 10.07 -20.19
CA THR A 145 -6.92 11.10 -19.69
C THR A 145 -6.65 10.95 -18.18
N THR A 146 -7.66 10.55 -17.41
CA THR A 146 -7.55 10.21 -15.98
C THR A 146 -8.39 8.96 -15.71
N VAL A 147 -7.80 7.94 -15.08
CA VAL A 147 -8.47 6.68 -14.76
C VAL A 147 -8.28 6.39 -13.27
N TYR A 148 -9.38 6.04 -12.59
CA TYR A 148 -9.33 5.44 -11.26
C TYR A 148 -9.80 3.99 -11.36
N GLY A 149 -8.98 3.04 -10.90
CA GLY A 149 -9.40 1.64 -10.76
C GLY A 149 -10.36 1.47 -9.57
N LEU A 150 -9.91 1.84 -8.38
CA LEU A 150 -10.74 1.95 -7.20
C LEU A 150 -10.55 3.35 -6.60
N ARG A 151 -11.63 4.12 -6.47
CA ARG A 151 -11.62 5.43 -5.82
C ARG A 151 -12.49 5.37 -4.58
N VAL A 152 -11.89 5.56 -3.41
CA VAL A 152 -12.60 5.73 -2.14
C VAL A 152 -12.57 7.22 -1.79
N GLY A 153 -13.73 7.81 -1.49
CA GLY A 153 -13.85 9.22 -1.09
C GLY A 153 -13.50 9.43 0.37
N SER A 154 -13.54 10.68 0.85
CA SER A 154 -13.32 10.98 2.26
C SER A 154 -14.37 10.31 3.16
N THR A 155 -13.92 9.47 4.09
CA THR A 155 -14.73 8.77 5.10
C THR A 155 -14.66 9.50 6.44
N THR A 156 -15.80 9.94 6.97
CA THR A 156 -15.92 10.58 8.29
C THR A 156 -16.60 9.62 9.26
N CYS A 157 -15.83 8.85 10.03
CA CYS A 157 -16.36 7.94 11.02
C CYS A 157 -15.35 7.64 12.15
N THR A 158 -15.83 7.09 13.27
CA THR A 158 -15.02 6.87 14.48
C THR A 158 -13.97 5.76 14.32
N THR A 159 -14.26 4.73 13.52
CA THR A 159 -13.37 3.61 13.19
C THR A 159 -13.63 3.14 11.76
N CYS A 160 -12.95 3.75 10.78
CA CYS A 160 -13.12 3.45 9.35
C CYS A 160 -11.95 2.64 8.80
N TRP A 161 -12.23 1.76 7.85
CA TRP A 161 -11.21 1.14 7.01
C TRP A 161 -11.66 1.19 5.55
N ASP A 162 -10.89 1.83 4.66
CA ASP A 162 -11.25 1.96 3.24
C ASP A 162 -11.00 0.65 2.46
N ILE A 163 -9.92 -0.06 2.79
CA ILE A 163 -9.61 -1.40 2.29
C ILE A 163 -9.13 -2.24 3.48
N TYR A 164 -9.91 -3.26 3.87
CA TYR A 164 -9.63 -4.13 5.01
C TYR A 164 -9.74 -5.60 4.61
N ALA A 165 -8.80 -6.41 5.09
CA ALA A 165 -8.83 -7.86 4.93
C ALA A 165 -8.77 -8.52 6.31
N GLU A 166 -9.84 -9.21 6.70
CA GLU A 166 -9.91 -9.94 7.96
C GLU A 166 -9.24 -11.32 7.81
N ASN A 167 -8.41 -11.74 8.78
CA ASN A 167 -7.87 -13.10 8.87
C ASN A 167 -7.11 -13.61 7.61
N ALA A 168 -6.39 -12.74 6.89
CA ALA A 168 -5.66 -13.13 5.68
C ALA A 168 -4.35 -13.90 5.97
N ASN A 169 -4.25 -15.13 5.47
CA ASN A 169 -3.08 -16.02 5.67
C ASN A 169 -1.99 -15.91 4.57
N ALA A 170 -2.12 -15.00 3.59
CA ALA A 170 -1.18 -14.81 2.47
C ALA A 170 -0.96 -13.32 2.10
N LYS A 171 0.17 -13.01 1.46
CA LYS A 171 0.62 -11.63 1.15
C LYS A 171 -0.32 -10.92 0.16
N ASN A 172 -0.72 -9.68 0.47
CA ASN A 172 -1.46 -8.77 -0.41
C ASN A 172 -0.47 -7.93 -1.23
N TRP A 173 -0.24 -8.27 -2.51
CA TRP A 173 0.57 -7.44 -3.40
C TRP A 173 -0.30 -6.44 -4.17
N PHE A 174 -0.03 -5.16 -4.01
CA PHE A 174 -0.33 -4.18 -5.06
C PHE A 174 0.79 -4.30 -6.10
N ALA A 175 0.49 -4.80 -7.29
CA ALA A 175 1.44 -4.76 -8.40
C ALA A 175 1.51 -3.32 -8.94
N GLY A 176 2.49 -2.52 -8.49
CA GLY A 176 2.69 -1.13 -8.92
C GLY A 176 3.22 -0.20 -7.82
N TYR A 177 3.35 1.10 -8.13
CA TYR A 177 3.74 2.14 -7.18
C TYR A 177 2.66 2.34 -6.12
N VAL A 178 3.04 2.34 -4.84
CA VAL A 178 2.13 2.50 -3.69
C VAL A 178 2.43 3.83 -3.01
N GLY A 179 1.52 4.79 -3.12
CA GLY A 179 1.59 6.04 -2.37
C GLY A 179 0.81 5.91 -1.06
N ILE A 180 1.42 6.29 0.07
CA ILE A 180 0.74 6.40 1.36
C ILE A 180 0.86 7.84 1.85
N GLY A 181 -0.22 8.64 1.70
CA GLY A 181 -0.39 9.91 2.41
C GLY A 181 0.01 11.21 1.69
N THR A 182 -0.07 11.33 0.37
CA THR A 182 0.09 12.62 -0.33
C THR A 182 -1.18 13.19 -0.94
N ALA A 183 -1.37 14.49 -0.72
CA ALA A 183 -2.26 15.33 -1.52
C ALA A 183 -1.70 15.43 -2.96
N PRO A 184 -2.56 15.54 -3.98
CA PRO A 184 -2.17 15.33 -5.37
C PRO A 184 -1.32 16.48 -5.88
N GLY A 185 -0.04 16.23 -6.14
CA GLY A 185 0.84 17.23 -6.74
C GLY A 185 2.27 16.72 -6.92
N ALA A 186 2.46 15.86 -7.92
CA ALA A 186 3.70 15.19 -8.31
C ALA A 186 4.14 14.03 -7.41
N VAL A 187 3.69 12.82 -7.77
CA VAL A 187 4.32 11.57 -7.31
C VAL A 187 5.72 11.52 -7.93
N LEU A 188 6.75 11.89 -7.16
CA LEU A 188 8.14 11.88 -7.61
C LEU A 188 8.81 10.51 -7.48
N HIS A 189 8.18 9.54 -6.79
CA HIS A 189 8.82 8.28 -6.38
C HIS A 189 7.89 7.07 -6.42
N PRO A 190 8.41 5.86 -6.70
CA PRO A 190 7.70 4.58 -6.62
C PRO A 190 7.02 4.22 -5.30
N LEU A 191 7.57 4.68 -4.17
CA LEU A 191 7.03 4.51 -2.81
C LEU A 191 7.28 5.82 -2.07
N GLU A 192 6.23 6.38 -1.48
CA GLU A 192 6.31 7.54 -0.60
C GLU A 192 5.67 7.20 0.74
N VAL A 193 6.40 7.43 1.82
CA VAL A 193 5.95 7.32 3.21
C VAL A 193 6.14 8.68 3.87
N ARG A 194 5.06 9.35 4.28
CA ARG A 194 5.10 10.72 4.78
C ARG A 194 4.27 10.88 6.07
N LYS A 195 4.72 11.75 6.97
CA LYS A 195 3.98 12.20 8.16
C LYS A 195 4.17 13.70 8.34
N ASP A 196 3.08 14.43 8.54
CA ASP A 196 3.09 15.88 8.75
C ASP A 196 3.00 16.17 10.27
N GLY A 197 4.07 16.70 10.86
CA GLY A 197 4.15 17.06 12.28
C GLY A 197 5.49 17.72 12.65
N ALA A 198 5.54 18.44 13.76
CA ALA A 198 6.77 19.07 14.25
C ALA A 198 7.60 18.10 15.11
N GLY A 199 8.94 18.24 15.09
CA GLY A 199 9.86 17.41 15.87
C GLY A 199 10.27 16.10 15.18
N TYR A 200 10.93 15.21 15.91
CA TYR A 200 11.31 13.89 15.41
C TYR A 200 10.09 12.98 15.32
N GLN A 201 9.71 12.61 14.10
CA GLN A 201 8.57 11.74 13.83
C GLN A 201 9.06 10.45 13.20
N THR A 202 8.59 9.30 13.70
CA THR A 202 8.80 8.02 13.02
C THR A 202 7.90 7.97 11.78
N VAL A 203 8.53 8.09 10.61
CA VAL A 203 7.86 7.98 9.30
C VAL A 203 7.92 6.54 8.78
N LEU A 204 9.00 5.80 9.07
CA LEU A 204 9.16 4.38 8.76
C LEU A 204 9.71 3.65 9.98
N ALA A 205 9.00 2.62 10.43
CA ALA A 205 9.45 1.69 11.46
C ALA A 205 9.72 0.33 10.83
N LEU A 206 10.91 -0.21 11.09
CA LEU A 206 11.31 -1.57 10.69
C LEU A 206 11.54 -2.36 11.97
N GLU A 207 10.72 -3.37 12.22
CA GLU A 207 10.76 -4.13 13.47
C GLU A 207 11.21 -5.57 13.21
N ASN A 208 12.15 -6.03 14.03
CA ASN A 208 12.47 -7.45 14.16
C ASN A 208 12.02 -7.90 15.55
N LEU A 209 10.87 -8.58 15.63
CA LEU A 209 10.24 -9.02 16.88
C LEU A 209 10.87 -10.31 17.45
N GLN A 210 12.00 -10.77 16.90
CA GLN A 210 12.75 -11.89 17.47
C GLN A 210 13.25 -11.54 18.88
N THR A 211 13.37 -12.55 19.75
CA THR A 211 14.04 -12.41 21.05
C THR A 211 15.43 -11.79 20.87
N ALA A 212 15.75 -10.79 21.69
CA ALA A 212 17.01 -10.08 21.62
C ALA A 212 18.20 -11.04 21.77
N ALA A 213 19.16 -10.90 20.87
CA ALA A 213 20.43 -11.62 20.86
C ALA A 213 21.47 -10.74 20.16
N ALA A 214 22.75 -11.04 20.39
CA ALA A 214 23.84 -10.31 19.74
C ALA A 214 23.68 -10.36 18.21
N ASP A 215 23.89 -9.21 17.57
CA ASP A 215 23.84 -9.02 16.11
C ASP A 215 22.47 -9.34 15.49
N VAL A 216 21.39 -9.29 16.28
CA VAL A 216 20.01 -9.45 15.81
C VAL A 216 19.32 -8.09 15.72
N GLY A 217 18.78 -7.79 14.55
CA GLY A 217 17.94 -6.60 14.32
C GLY A 217 17.42 -6.54 12.89
N PRO A 218 16.69 -5.49 12.53
CA PRO A 218 16.24 -5.25 11.16
C PRO A 218 17.38 -4.74 10.27
N LEU A 219 17.27 -5.02 8.97
CA LEU A 219 18.15 -4.43 7.96
C LEU A 219 17.35 -3.94 6.74
N VAL A 220 17.91 -2.93 6.09
CA VAL A 220 17.54 -2.53 4.73
C VAL A 220 18.60 -3.11 3.80
N MET A 221 18.19 -4.03 2.92
CA MET A 221 19.07 -4.67 1.93
C MET A 221 19.03 -3.90 0.62
N PHE A 222 20.20 -3.72 0.01
CA PHE A 222 20.33 -3.23 -1.37
C PHE A 222 20.85 -4.35 -2.24
N GLU A 223 20.06 -4.78 -3.22
CA GLU A 223 20.40 -5.88 -4.13
C GLU A 223 20.62 -5.35 -5.55
N GLY A 224 21.57 -5.98 -6.24
CA GLY A 224 21.79 -5.83 -7.67
C GLY A 224 21.09 -6.92 -8.47
N GLY A 225 21.26 -6.90 -9.79
CA GLY A 225 20.69 -7.94 -10.66
C GLY A 225 21.08 -9.35 -10.22
N SER A 226 20.14 -10.30 -10.38
CA SER A 226 20.27 -11.70 -9.94
C SER A 226 20.26 -11.91 -8.41
N ASN A 227 19.58 -11.04 -7.66
CA ASN A 227 19.46 -11.09 -6.19
C ASN A 227 20.82 -11.12 -5.50
N ILE A 228 21.73 -10.25 -5.96
CA ILE A 228 23.09 -10.16 -5.46
C ILE A 228 23.15 -9.02 -4.43
N ASP A 229 23.37 -9.35 -3.16
CA ASP A 229 23.52 -8.34 -2.10
C ASP A 229 24.67 -7.38 -2.42
N MET A 230 24.37 -6.09 -2.63
CA MET A 230 25.37 -5.04 -2.85
C MET A 230 25.82 -4.39 -1.54
N GLY A 231 24.95 -4.40 -0.55
CA GLY A 231 25.20 -3.86 0.78
C GLY A 231 23.93 -3.72 1.60
N SER A 232 24.08 -3.25 2.83
CA SER A 232 22.97 -3.06 3.75
C SER A 232 23.23 -1.92 4.72
N ILE A 233 22.13 -1.37 5.24
CA ILE A 233 22.11 -0.58 6.47
C ILE A 233 21.38 -1.43 7.50
N GLN A 234 22.02 -1.73 8.61
CA GLN A 234 21.48 -2.63 9.64
C GLN A 234 21.60 -2.00 11.01
N THR A 235 20.64 -2.33 11.87
CA THR A 235 20.77 -2.16 13.31
C THR A 235 20.78 -3.53 13.97
N GLY A 236 21.42 -3.62 15.13
CA GLY A 236 21.46 -4.87 15.88
C GLY A 236 21.70 -4.63 17.36
N TRP A 237 21.20 -5.52 18.19
CA TRP A 237 21.52 -5.53 19.61
C TRP A 237 22.97 -5.97 19.83
N ASN A 238 23.66 -5.37 20.80
CA ASN A 238 25.02 -5.78 21.17
C ASN A 238 25.04 -7.12 21.93
N GLY A 239 23.89 -7.59 22.43
CA GLY A 239 23.78 -8.80 23.24
C GLY A 239 22.34 -9.27 23.40
N ALA A 240 22.13 -10.22 24.31
CA ALA A 240 20.79 -10.76 24.63
C ALA A 240 19.89 -9.80 25.42
N ALA A 241 20.38 -8.61 25.78
CA ALA A 241 19.62 -7.56 26.42
C ALA A 241 19.25 -6.46 25.40
N THR A 242 18.02 -5.93 25.46
CA THR A 242 17.54 -4.80 24.64
C THR A 242 18.04 -3.44 25.18
N THR A 243 19.28 -3.37 25.65
CA THR A 243 19.86 -2.17 26.27
C THR A 243 20.68 -1.36 25.29
N ASP A 244 21.49 -2.07 24.50
CA ASP A 244 22.52 -1.47 23.66
C ASP A 244 22.35 -1.96 22.23
N ALA A 245 22.30 -1.03 21.30
CA ALA A 245 22.24 -1.31 19.88
C ALA A 245 23.28 -0.50 19.11
N TYR A 246 23.63 -0.98 17.93
CA TYR A 246 24.49 -0.30 16.98
C TYR A 246 23.74 -0.05 15.67
N ILE A 247 24.29 0.84 14.86
CA ILE A 247 24.01 0.93 13.42
C ILE A 247 25.27 0.63 12.64
N ALA A 248 25.15 -0.13 11.56
CA ALA A 248 26.27 -0.51 10.71
C ALA A 248 25.91 -0.37 9.23
N ILE A 249 26.94 -0.05 8.44
CA ILE A 249 26.89 -0.02 6.99
C ILE A 249 27.83 -1.10 6.47
N SER A 250 27.27 -1.98 5.65
CA SER A 250 27.99 -3.07 5.02
C SER A 250 28.01 -2.90 3.52
N THR A 251 29.14 -3.20 2.88
CA THR A 251 29.25 -3.18 1.41
C THR A 251 29.85 -4.47 0.91
N ARG A 252 29.46 -4.84 -0.32
CA ARG A 252 30.03 -5.99 -1.01
C ARG A 252 31.45 -5.67 -1.51
N GLY A 253 32.38 -6.56 -1.25
CA GLY A 253 33.71 -6.58 -1.87
C GLY A 253 34.13 -8.03 -2.13
N SER A 254 34.65 -8.32 -3.33
CA SER A 254 35.17 -9.66 -3.68
C SER A 254 34.21 -10.82 -3.39
N GLY A 255 32.90 -10.63 -3.61
CA GLY A 255 31.89 -11.67 -3.47
C GLY A 255 31.21 -11.78 -2.10
N ALA A 256 31.68 -11.05 -1.08
CA ALA A 256 31.08 -11.07 0.25
C ALA A 256 30.64 -9.66 0.71
N VAL A 257 29.57 -9.60 1.49
CA VAL A 257 29.14 -8.39 2.19
C VAL A 257 29.87 -8.35 3.52
N THR A 258 30.55 -7.23 3.78
CA THR A 258 31.33 -7.02 5.00
C THR A 258 30.97 -5.67 5.60
N GLU A 259 30.88 -5.61 6.91
CA GLU A 259 30.75 -4.34 7.63
C GLU A 259 31.96 -3.45 7.36
N ARG A 260 31.71 -2.17 7.05
CA ARG A 260 32.76 -1.17 6.80
C ARG A 260 32.75 -0.03 7.79
N VAL A 261 31.56 0.35 8.27
CA VAL A 261 31.39 1.42 9.26
C VAL A 261 30.38 0.97 10.31
N ARG A 262 30.68 1.23 11.58
CA ARG A 262 29.77 1.01 12.72
C ARG A 262 29.75 2.22 13.64
N VAL A 263 28.56 2.53 14.14
CA VAL A 263 28.37 3.40 15.31
C VAL A 263 27.80 2.55 16.44
N THR A 264 28.53 2.45 17.54
CA THR A 264 28.15 1.68 18.73
C THR A 264 27.19 2.44 19.64
N SER A 265 26.59 1.77 20.63
CA SER A 265 25.66 2.39 21.58
C SER A 265 26.30 3.49 22.44
N ASP A 266 27.62 3.44 22.66
CA ASP A 266 28.40 4.48 23.35
C ASP A 266 28.90 5.59 22.41
N GLY A 267 28.45 5.60 21.15
CA GLY A 267 28.69 6.67 20.18
C GLY A 267 30.05 6.64 19.48
N LYS A 268 30.81 5.53 19.58
CA LYS A 268 32.10 5.39 18.88
C LYS A 268 31.89 4.97 17.42
N VAL A 269 32.73 5.50 16.54
CA VAL A 269 32.75 5.18 15.11
C VAL A 269 33.92 4.26 14.79
N GLY A 270 33.64 3.05 14.33
CA GLY A 270 34.64 2.13 13.78
C GLY A 270 34.65 2.16 12.25
N ILE A 271 35.84 2.26 11.64
CA ILE A 271 36.06 2.06 10.20
C ILE A 271 36.89 0.79 10.01
N ASN A 272 36.33 -0.20 9.30
CA ASN A 272 36.88 -1.56 9.15
C ASN A 272 37.12 -2.30 10.49
N THR A 273 36.39 -1.93 11.53
CA THR A 273 36.35 -2.61 12.84
C THR A 273 34.96 -2.49 13.43
N ASN A 274 34.48 -3.55 14.09
CA ASN A 274 33.21 -3.57 14.81
C ASN A 274 33.37 -3.33 16.32
N ALA A 275 34.61 -3.20 16.81
CA ALA A 275 34.94 -3.00 18.22
C ALA A 275 35.86 -1.78 18.39
N PRO A 276 35.39 -0.56 18.06
CA PRO A 276 36.20 0.65 18.22
C PRO A 276 36.56 0.88 19.69
N THR A 277 37.83 1.14 19.94
CA THR A 277 38.34 1.41 21.30
C THR A 277 38.31 2.89 21.65
N HIS A 278 38.24 3.76 20.65
CA HIS A 278 38.22 5.22 20.76
C HIS A 278 37.02 5.80 20.00
N SER A 279 36.71 7.09 20.20
CA SER A 279 35.57 7.76 19.54
C SER A 279 35.60 7.64 18.01
N LEU A 280 36.80 7.64 17.41
CA LEU A 280 37.03 7.26 16.03
C LEU A 280 38.18 6.23 16.01
N ASP A 281 37.90 5.03 15.53
CA ASP A 281 38.89 3.96 15.39
C ASP A 281 38.95 3.51 13.93
N VAL A 282 40.10 3.67 13.30
CA VAL A 282 40.32 3.33 11.90
C VAL A 282 41.29 2.16 11.84
N ASN A 283 40.77 0.97 11.53
CA ASN A 283 41.57 -0.23 11.33
C ASN A 283 42.22 -0.21 9.94
N ALA A 284 43.22 0.65 9.78
CA ALA A 284 44.04 0.80 8.57
C ALA A 284 45.44 1.30 8.95
N ASN A 285 46.38 1.19 8.02
CA ASN A 285 47.75 1.67 8.20
C ASN A 285 47.96 3.14 7.78
N THR A 286 46.94 3.79 7.22
CA THR A 286 47.01 5.16 6.72
C THR A 286 45.66 5.88 6.81
N ILE A 287 45.72 7.20 7.01
CA ILE A 287 44.58 8.11 6.87
C ILE A 287 44.99 9.20 5.88
N ARG A 288 44.14 9.52 4.91
CA ARG A 288 44.43 10.52 3.87
C ARG A 288 43.53 11.74 3.99
N VAL A 289 44.14 12.90 4.27
CA VAL A 289 43.52 14.22 4.09
C VAL A 289 43.89 14.71 2.69
N ARG A 290 42.94 14.78 1.75
CA ARG A 290 43.27 14.96 0.32
C ARG A 290 43.73 16.36 -0.05
N THR A 291 43.08 17.38 0.49
CA THR A 291 43.33 18.77 0.15
C THR A 291 44.39 19.33 1.10
N ALA A 292 45.53 19.76 0.56
CA ALA A 292 46.52 20.48 1.33
C ALA A 292 45.97 21.85 1.76
N ARG A 293 46.36 22.30 2.96
CA ARG A 293 46.03 23.62 3.48
C ARG A 293 47.20 24.12 4.33
N THR A 294 47.79 25.23 3.89
CA THR A 294 48.79 25.99 4.63
C THR A 294 48.10 27.16 5.34
N PRO A 295 48.07 27.21 6.68
CA PRO A 295 47.66 28.40 7.39
C PRO A 295 48.52 29.61 6.99
N ALA A 296 47.89 30.72 6.64
CA ALA A 296 48.51 31.98 6.21
C ALA A 296 49.37 32.61 7.32
N SER A 297 49.05 32.36 8.59
CA SER A 297 49.86 32.79 9.73
C SER A 297 49.67 31.86 10.93
N ALA A 298 50.57 31.98 11.92
CA ALA A 298 50.45 31.24 13.18
C ALA A 298 49.19 31.62 13.98
N SER A 299 48.55 32.74 13.64
CA SER A 299 47.35 33.27 14.30
C SER A 299 46.10 33.25 13.41
N GLU A 300 46.13 32.55 12.27
CA GLU A 300 44.93 32.36 11.45
C GLU A 300 43.85 31.65 12.28
N ALA A 301 42.59 32.04 12.05
CA ALA A 301 41.45 31.46 12.74
C ALA A 301 41.44 29.93 12.64
N CYS A 302 41.29 29.26 13.80
CA CYS A 302 41.23 27.81 13.89
C CYS A 302 40.67 27.36 15.23
N ASN A 303 40.12 26.15 15.27
CA ASN A 303 39.70 25.48 16.49
C ASN A 303 40.75 24.46 16.95
N THR A 304 40.92 24.36 18.26
CA THR A 304 41.85 23.39 18.87
C THR A 304 41.61 21.98 18.34
N GLY A 305 42.67 21.31 17.91
CA GLY A 305 42.65 19.95 17.36
C GLY A 305 42.57 19.87 15.83
N GLU A 306 42.31 20.98 15.13
CA GLU A 306 42.40 21.01 13.67
C GLU A 306 43.82 20.68 13.20
N GLN A 307 43.93 19.82 12.18
CA GLN A 307 45.21 19.41 11.58
C GLN A 307 45.17 19.62 10.06
N THR A 308 46.25 20.16 9.50
CA THR A 308 46.41 20.34 8.05
C THR A 308 47.83 20.03 7.62
N TRP A 309 48.08 20.02 6.32
CA TRP A 309 49.41 19.72 5.78
C TRP A 309 49.65 20.46 4.46
N ASP A 310 50.92 20.58 4.11
CA ASP A 310 51.41 20.93 2.78
C ASP A 310 52.70 20.15 2.45
N SER A 311 53.39 20.51 1.36
CA SER A 311 54.59 19.81 0.92
C SER A 311 55.76 19.86 1.90
N GLY A 312 55.76 20.80 2.86
CA GLY A 312 56.85 21.03 3.80
C GLY A 312 56.51 20.78 5.26
N PHE A 313 55.24 20.86 5.65
CA PHE A 313 54.84 20.83 7.06
C PHE A 313 53.52 20.10 7.32
N VAL A 314 53.41 19.56 8.54
CA VAL A 314 52.11 19.26 9.19
C VAL A 314 51.82 20.36 10.20
N TYR A 315 50.59 20.84 10.21
CA TYR A 315 50.11 21.92 11.09
C TYR A 315 49.07 21.37 12.07
N VAL A 316 49.10 21.84 13.31
CA VAL A 316 48.12 21.52 14.35
C VAL A 316 47.71 22.82 15.06
N CYS A 317 46.40 23.09 15.13
CA CYS A 317 45.86 24.16 15.94
C CYS A 317 45.83 23.69 17.40
N VAL A 318 46.68 24.26 18.24
CA VAL A 318 46.87 23.80 19.64
C VAL A 318 46.04 24.57 20.66
N ALA A 319 45.50 25.72 20.25
CA ALA A 319 44.55 26.55 20.98
C ALA A 319 43.80 27.41 19.95
N THR A 320 42.70 28.05 20.33
CA THR A 320 41.95 28.96 19.45
C THR A 320 42.90 29.93 18.73
N ASN A 321 42.83 29.92 17.40
CA ASN A 321 43.64 30.78 16.51
C ASN A 321 45.16 30.67 16.79
N THR A 322 45.66 29.48 17.13
CA THR A 322 47.06 29.24 17.44
C THR A 322 47.58 27.99 16.73
N TRP A 323 48.23 28.19 15.59
CA TRP A 323 48.86 27.11 14.81
C TRP A 323 50.29 26.84 15.27
N LYS A 324 50.62 25.55 15.39
CA LYS A 324 51.99 25.04 15.42
C LYS A 324 52.22 24.14 14.21
N ARG A 325 53.48 23.94 13.82
CA ARG A 325 53.84 23.08 12.70
C ARG A 325 55.09 22.25 12.97
N ALA A 326 55.19 21.09 12.33
CA ALA A 326 56.36 20.23 12.30
C ALA A 326 56.86 20.11 10.85
N ALA A 327 58.17 20.26 10.65
CA ALA A 327 58.79 20.13 9.33
C ALA A 327 58.77 18.67 8.87
N LEU A 328 58.45 18.46 7.60
CA LEU A 328 58.54 17.17 6.92
C LEU A 328 59.90 17.05 6.22
N SER A 329 60.47 15.86 6.23
CA SER A 329 61.70 15.51 5.51
C SER A 329 61.52 14.19 4.78
N THR A 330 62.26 14.00 3.68
CA THR A 330 62.35 12.70 3.02
C THR A 330 63.16 11.73 3.88
N TRP A 331 62.75 10.47 3.89
CA TRP A 331 63.50 9.37 4.52
C TRP A 331 64.25 8.57 3.45
#